data_AF-A0A8C5DT34-F1
#
_entry.id   AF-A0A8C5DT34-F1
#
_cell.length_a   1.000
_cell.length_b   1.000
_cell.length_c   1.000
_cell.angle_alpha   90.00
_cell.angle_beta   90.00
_cell.angle_gamma   90.00
#
_symmetry.space_group_name_H-M   'P 1'
#
loop_
_entity.id
_entity.type
_entity.pdbx_description
1 polymer ?
#
loop_
_entity_poly.entity_id
_entity_poly.type
_entity_poly.pdbx_seq_one_letter_code
_entity_poly.pdbx_strand_id
1 'polypeptide(L)'
;MKSEITAVVFFLKRLVKLKNKVEVEKMDLFAERLTVALQEKFEGHWVPEKPSKGQAYRCIRVNAFHKYDPELLRACRESGVHYGTKTHNYSSLSHIPPPSPSPTGSAR
;
A
#
# COMPACT_ATOMS: atom_id res chain seq x y z
N MET A 1 -15.37 3.95 -3.20
CA MET A 1 -14.38 3.57 -2.15
C MET A 1 -14.31 2.07 -1.89
N LYS A 2 -15.23 1.44 -1.14
CA LYS A 2 -15.07 0.02 -0.73
C LYS A 2 -14.88 -0.94 -1.92
N SER A 3 -15.71 -0.81 -2.95
CA SER A 3 -15.61 -1.59 -4.19
C SER A 3 -14.27 -1.39 -4.91
N GLU A 4 -13.77 -0.16 -4.96
CA GLU A 4 -12.49 0.17 -5.60
C GLU A 4 -11.29 -0.35 -4.79
N ILE A 5 -11.35 -0.31 -3.46
CA ILE A 5 -10.35 -0.93 -2.59
C ILE A 5 -10.32 -2.45 -2.84
N THR A 6 -11.48 -3.10 -2.87
CA THR A 6 -11.57 -4.54 -3.16
C THR A 6 -10.94 -4.89 -4.51
N ALA A 7 -11.22 -4.10 -5.55
CA ALA A 7 -10.64 -4.31 -6.88
C ALA A 7 -9.11 -4.17 -6.87
N VAL A 8 -8.58 -3.14 -6.20
CA VAL A 8 -7.13 -2.90 -6.06
C VAL A 8 -6.45 -4.03 -5.26
N VAL A 9 -7.04 -4.44 -4.14
CA VAL A 9 -6.53 -5.53 -3.29
C VAL A 9 -6.51 -6.84 -4.07
N PHE A 10 -7.58 -7.14 -4.82
CA PHE A 10 -7.64 -8.32 -5.67
C PHE A 10 -6.55 -8.32 -6.74
N PHE A 11 -6.35 -7.17 -7.41
CA PHE A 11 -5.30 -7.00 -8.40
C PHE A 11 -3.90 -7.21 -7.81
N LEU A 12 -3.60 -6.58 -6.67
CA LEU A 12 -2.29 -6.70 -6.00
C LEU A 12 -2.03 -8.10 -5.45
N LYS A 13 -3.05 -8.75 -4.86
CA LYS A 13 -3.01 -10.16 -4.45
C LYS A 13 -2.61 -11.06 -5.63
N ARG A 14 -3.20 -10.84 -6.81
CA ARG A 14 -2.86 -11.58 -8.03
C ARG A 14 -1.42 -11.32 -8.46
N LEU A 15 -0.95 -10.07 -8.45
CA LEU A 15 0.44 -9.74 -8.79
C LEU A 15 1.46 -10.41 -7.87
N VAL A 16 1.18 -10.45 -6.56
CA VAL A 16 2.06 -11.10 -5.58
C VAL A 16 2.11 -12.60 -5.82
N LYS A 17 0.96 -13.25 -6.05
CA LYS A 17 0.88 -14.69 -6.35
C LYS A 17 1.63 -15.08 -7.62
N LEU A 18 1.66 -14.20 -8.63
CA LEU A 18 2.40 -14.46 -9.88
C LEU A 18 3.92 -14.45 -9.68
N LYS A 19 4.43 -13.68 -8.72
CA LYS A 19 5.87 -13.50 -8.50
C LYS A 19 6.45 -14.44 -7.43
N ASN A 20 5.60 -14.99 -6.57
CA ASN A 20 6.03 -15.75 -5.39
C ASN A 20 5.13 -16.96 -5.15
N LYS A 21 5.72 -18.07 -4.68
CA LYS A 21 4.97 -19.16 -4.04
C LYS A 21 4.68 -18.72 -2.61
N VAL A 22 3.43 -18.41 -2.31
CA VAL A 22 2.96 -17.95 -1.00
C VAL A 22 1.81 -18.83 -0.57
N GLU A 23 1.82 -19.25 0.70
CA GLU A 23 0.72 -19.97 1.35
C GLU A 23 -0.59 -19.18 1.27
N VAL A 24 -1.71 -19.88 1.16
CA VAL A 24 -3.03 -19.25 0.96
C VAL A 24 -3.37 -18.36 2.15
N GLU A 25 -3.10 -18.84 3.37
CA GLU A 25 -3.39 -18.14 4.63
C GLU A 25 -2.62 -16.81 4.72
N LYS A 26 -1.32 -16.82 4.39
CA LYS A 26 -0.51 -15.59 4.36
C LYS A 26 -1.01 -14.60 3.32
N MET A 27 -1.47 -15.10 2.18
CA MET A 27 -2.00 -14.25 1.12
C MET A 27 -3.38 -13.68 1.45
N ASP A 28 -4.21 -14.40 2.19
CA ASP A 28 -5.50 -13.91 2.68
C ASP A 28 -5.30 -12.86 3.76
N LEU A 29 -4.37 -13.10 4.70
CA LEU A 29 -3.96 -12.12 5.68
C LEU A 29 -3.38 -10.86 5.00
N PHE A 30 -2.54 -11.01 3.96
CA PHE A 30 -2.05 -9.86 3.18
C PHE A 30 -3.19 -9.02 2.60
N ALA A 31 -4.20 -9.65 2.02
CA ALA A 31 -5.33 -8.96 1.44
C ALA A 31 -6.17 -8.21 2.49
N GLU A 32 -6.37 -8.83 3.65
CA GLU A 32 -7.05 -8.21 4.80
C GLU A 32 -6.27 -6.98 5.29
N ARG A 33 -4.96 -7.13 5.56
CA ARG A 33 -4.12 -6.05 6.09
C ARG A 33 -3.98 -4.89 5.10
N LEU A 34 -3.90 -5.18 3.80
CA LEU A 34 -3.89 -4.15 2.77
C LEU A 34 -5.23 -3.42 2.68
N THR A 35 -6.35 -4.13 2.84
CA THR A 35 -7.68 -3.51 2.85
C THR A 35 -7.80 -2.51 4.00
N VAL A 36 -7.37 -2.89 5.21
CA VAL A 36 -7.36 -2.01 6.38
C VAL A 36 -6.47 -0.80 6.14
N ALA A 37 -5.23 -1.01 5.67
CA ALA A 37 -4.29 0.09 5.43
C ALA A 37 -4.79 1.10 4.39
N LEU A 38 -5.44 0.64 3.31
CA LEU A 38 -6.01 1.54 2.30
C LEU A 38 -7.28 2.26 2.80
N GLN A 39 -8.09 1.60 3.62
CA GLN A 39 -9.26 2.25 4.23
C GLN A 39 -8.82 3.40 5.14
N GLU A 40 -7.86 3.15 6.03
CA GLU A 40 -7.27 4.16 6.92
C GLU A 40 -6.60 5.29 6.11
N LYS A 41 -5.79 4.95 5.09
CA LYS A 41 -5.16 5.97 4.23
C LYS A 41 -6.20 6.87 3.58
N PHE A 42 -7.24 6.30 2.99
CA PHE A 42 -8.20 7.06 2.17
C PHE A 42 -9.26 7.79 2.99
N GLU A 43 -9.36 7.54 4.30
CA GLU A 43 -10.25 8.26 5.20
C GLU A 43 -10.01 9.77 5.13
N GLY A 44 -11.09 10.55 5.07
CA GLY A 44 -11.05 12.01 4.87
C GLY A 44 -10.58 12.47 3.47
N HIS A 45 -10.09 11.56 2.63
CA HIS A 45 -9.55 11.84 1.30
C HIS A 45 -10.37 11.22 0.17
N TRP A 46 -11.60 10.79 0.45
CA TRP A 46 -12.54 10.26 -0.52
C TRP A 46 -13.71 11.22 -0.74
N VAL A 47 -13.80 11.84 -1.92
CA VAL A 47 -14.89 12.79 -2.26
C VAL A 47 -15.63 12.28 -3.50
N PRO A 48 -16.74 11.54 -3.35
CA PRO A 48 -17.48 10.93 -4.47
C PRO A 48 -17.88 11.92 -5.56
N GLU A 49 -18.24 13.15 -5.16
CA GLU A 49 -18.70 14.21 -6.06
C GLU A 49 -17.53 14.84 -6.84
N LYS A 50 -16.29 14.69 -6.34
CA LYS A 50 -15.06 15.21 -6.96
C LYS A 50 -13.97 14.15 -6.90
N PRO A 51 -14.03 13.09 -7.74
CA PRO A 51 -13.10 11.96 -7.67
C PRO A 51 -11.62 12.36 -7.80
N SER A 52 -11.33 13.45 -8.52
CA SER A 52 -9.98 13.99 -8.70
C SER A 52 -9.40 14.60 -7.43
N LYS A 53 -10.23 15.07 -6.49
CA LYS A 53 -9.76 15.62 -5.21
C LYS A 53 -9.13 14.50 -4.39
N GLY A 54 -7.86 14.69 -4.01
CA GLY A 54 -7.10 13.70 -3.23
C GLY A 54 -6.57 12.52 -4.05
N GLN A 55 -6.74 12.47 -5.38
CA GLN A 55 -6.29 11.32 -6.18
C GLN A 55 -4.77 11.05 -6.11
N ALA A 56 -3.96 12.12 -6.04
CA ALA A 56 -2.51 11.98 -5.90
C ALA A 56 -2.11 11.41 -4.54
N TYR A 57 -2.82 11.80 -3.48
CA TYR A 57 -2.63 11.25 -2.14
C TYR A 57 -3.06 9.78 -2.06
N ARG A 58 -4.16 9.41 -2.73
CA ARG A 58 -4.64 8.02 -2.81
C ARG A 58 -3.81 7.14 -3.75
N CYS A 59 -2.89 7.71 -4.53
CA CYS A 59 -2.08 6.97 -5.48
C CYS A 59 -1.23 5.91 -4.76
N ILE A 60 -1.24 4.69 -5.30
CA ILE A 60 -0.33 3.60 -4.89
C ILE A 60 0.79 3.56 -5.90
N ARG A 61 2.02 3.92 -5.49
CA ARG A 61 3.15 4.06 -6.42
C ARG A 61 4.18 2.96 -6.20
N VAL A 62 4.38 2.15 -7.23
CA VAL A 62 5.44 1.13 -7.29
C VAL A 62 6.25 1.32 -8.56
N ASN A 63 7.54 1.63 -8.43
CA ASN A 63 8.49 1.72 -9.54
C ASN A 63 9.93 1.46 -9.04
N ALA A 64 10.92 1.59 -9.92
CA ALA A 64 12.32 1.31 -9.58
C ALA A 64 12.88 2.21 -8.45
N PHE A 65 12.40 3.46 -8.34
CA PHE A 65 12.83 4.44 -7.35
C PHE A 65 11.95 4.45 -6.09
N HIS A 66 10.67 4.16 -6.24
CA HIS A 66 9.70 3.90 -5.16
C HIS A 66 9.34 2.43 -5.19
N LYS A 67 10.25 1.59 -4.67
CA LYS A 67 10.10 0.13 -4.75
C LYS A 67 8.86 -0.37 -4.02
N TYR A 68 8.43 0.35 -2.99
CA TYR A 68 7.32 -0.07 -2.16
C TYR A 68 6.48 1.12 -1.69
N ASP A 69 5.16 1.00 -1.91
CA ASP A 69 4.17 1.89 -1.33
C ASP A 69 4.04 1.59 0.19
N PRO A 70 3.89 2.60 1.07
CA PRO A 70 3.86 2.38 2.53
C PRO A 70 2.78 1.38 2.98
N GLU A 71 1.61 1.43 2.36
CA GLU A 71 0.49 0.55 2.69
C GLU A 71 0.75 -0.89 2.23
N LEU A 72 1.42 -1.06 1.08
CA LEU A 72 1.90 -2.36 0.61
C LEU A 72 2.96 -2.93 1.56
N LEU A 73 3.91 -2.13 2.03
CA LEU A 73 4.94 -2.56 3.00
C LEU A 73 4.32 -3.02 4.31
N ARG A 74 3.37 -2.25 4.84
CA ARG A 74 2.67 -2.60 6.07
C ARG A 74 1.97 -3.95 5.93
N ALA A 75 1.20 -4.14 4.87
CA ALA A 75 0.51 -5.39 4.61
C ALA A 75 1.48 -6.57 4.45
N CYS A 76 2.62 -6.38 3.78
CA CYS A 76 3.68 -7.38 3.66
C CYS A 76 4.26 -7.77 5.02
N ARG A 77 4.62 -6.78 5.85
CA ARG A 77 5.20 -7.00 7.19
C ARG A 77 4.25 -7.75 8.11
N GLU A 78 2.97 -7.38 8.11
CA GLU A 78 1.96 -7.99 8.98
C GLU A 78 1.54 -9.39 8.54
N SER A 79 1.68 -9.73 7.26
CA SER A 79 1.31 -11.04 6.70
C SER A 79 2.49 -12.00 6.48
N GLY A 80 3.72 -11.52 6.60
CA GLY A 80 4.92 -12.27 6.23
C GLY A 80 5.08 -12.48 4.71
N VAL A 81 4.27 -11.80 3.89
CA VAL A 81 4.35 -11.86 2.43
C VAL A 81 5.44 -10.92 1.93
N HIS A 82 6.11 -11.30 0.84
CA HIS A 82 7.14 -10.47 0.22
C HIS A 82 6.66 -9.97 -1.14
N TYR A 83 6.66 -8.66 -1.30
CA TYR A 83 6.47 -8.00 -2.58
C TYR A 83 7.84 -7.50 -3.04
N GLY A 84 8.29 -7.84 -4.25
CA GLY A 84 9.61 -7.44 -4.79
C GLY A 84 10.41 -8.59 -5.39
N THR A 85 11.45 -8.26 -6.16
CA THR A 85 12.44 -9.22 -6.66
C THR A 85 13.31 -9.71 -5.50
N LYS A 86 13.78 -10.97 -5.52
CA LYS A 86 14.65 -11.59 -4.50
C LYS A 86 16.06 -10.95 -4.36
N THR A 87 16.22 -9.69 -4.72
CA THR A 87 17.46 -8.95 -4.63
C THR A 87 17.38 -7.98 -3.45
N HIS A 88 17.96 -8.44 -2.34
CA HIS A 88 18.33 -7.74 -1.09
C HIS A 88 17.45 -7.98 0.13
N ASN A 89 18.14 -8.43 1.18
CA ASN A 89 17.66 -8.76 2.52
C ASN A 89 16.83 -7.64 3.15
N TYR A 90 15.78 -8.04 3.86
CA TYR A 90 14.90 -7.21 4.67
C TYR A 90 15.62 -6.48 5.83
N SER A 91 16.88 -6.84 6.12
CA SER A 91 17.63 -6.40 7.30
C SER A 91 18.11 -4.94 7.26
N SER A 92 18.01 -4.24 6.13
CA SER A 92 18.45 -2.84 5.99
C SER A 92 17.32 -1.80 5.98
N LEU A 93 16.05 -2.20 6.12
CA LEU A 93 14.89 -1.28 6.08
C LEU A 93 14.37 -0.85 7.46
N SER A 94 15.10 -1.12 8.55
CA SER A 94 14.75 -0.65 9.90
C SER A 94 14.90 0.87 10.11
N HIS A 95 15.26 1.63 9.07
CA HIS A 95 15.49 3.08 9.12
C HIS A 95 14.70 3.84 8.05
N ILE A 96 13.42 3.49 7.83
CA ILE A 96 12.52 4.41 7.12
C ILE A 96 11.94 5.37 8.17
N PRO A 97 12.37 6.64 8.24
CA PRO A 97 11.74 7.61 9.12
C PRO A 97 10.26 7.79 8.70
N PRO A 98 9.36 8.09 9.66
CA PRO A 98 7.97 8.37 9.34
C PRO A 98 7.89 9.51 8.31
N PRO A 99 6.89 9.51 7.41
CA PRO A 99 6.71 10.60 6.46
C PRO A 99 6.60 11.91 7.24
N SER A 100 7.52 12.83 6.95
CA SER A 100 7.51 14.18 7.51
C SER A 100 6.14 14.81 7.21
N PRO A 101 5.49 15.44 8.21
CA PRO A 101 4.18 16.04 8.00
C PRO A 101 4.28 17.05 6.86
N SER A 102 3.42 16.87 5.86
CA SER A 102 3.22 17.82 4.78
C SER A 102 3.06 19.22 5.38
N PRO A 103 3.72 20.27 4.84
CA PRO A 103 3.52 21.61 5.34
C PRO A 103 2.04 21.94 5.20
N THR A 104 1.34 22.08 6.33
CA THR A 104 0.03 22.70 6.39
C THR A 104 0.21 24.09 5.82
N GLY A 105 -0.22 24.27 4.56
CA GLY A 105 -0.26 25.56 3.90
C GLY A 105 -1.17 26.47 4.70
N SER A 106 -0.56 27.32 5.53
CA SER A 106 -1.16 28.52 6.07
C SER A 106 -0.30 29.71 5.61
N ALA A 107 -1.00 30.82 5.35
CA ALA A 107 -0.53 32.13 4.90
C ALA A 107 -0.45 32.33 3.37
N ARG A 108 -1.58 32.68 2.73
CA ARG A 108 -2.12 34.05 2.66
C ARG A 108 -3.52 34.05 2.07
#